data_AF-A0A3N5T3X0-F1
#
_entry.id   AF-A0A3N5T3X0-F1
#
_cell.length_a   1.000
_cell.length_b   1.000
_cell.length_c   1.000
_cell.angle_alpha   90.00
_cell.angle_beta   90.00
_cell.angle_gamma   90.00
#
_symmetry.space_group_name_H-M   'P 1'
#
loop_
_entity.id
_entity.type
_entity.pdbx_description
1 polymer ?
#
loop_
_entity_poly.entity_id
_entity_poly.type
_entity_poly.pdbx_seq_one_letter_code
_entity_poly.pdbx_strand_id
1 'polypeptide(L)' 'VPTQIECKTEAGMLIKTLYFKDIQDFGGGFVRPAVIETDSPLYKGYKSIMIFAKLKARELADEVFTLTYMPNIESLR' A
#
# COMPACT_ATOMS: atom_id res chain seq x y z
N VAL A 1 6.27 -10.11 10.75
CA VAL A 1 6.12 -9.46 9.43
C VAL A 1 7.38 -8.67 9.11
N PRO A 2 7.83 -8.59 7.84
CA PRO A 2 9.02 -7.82 7.48
C PRO A 2 8.79 -6.34 7.79
N THR A 3 9.77 -5.69 8.42
CA THR A 3 9.74 -4.27 8.78
C THR A 3 10.18 -3.37 7.63
N GLN A 4 10.90 -3.93 6.64
CA GLN A 4 11.34 -3.21 5.45
C GLN A 4 11.50 -4.14 4.23
N ILE A 5 11.44 -3.54 3.03
CA ILE A 5 11.77 -4.20 1.75
C ILE A 5 12.67 -3.26 0.93
N GLU A 6 13.78 -3.78 0.43
CA GLU A 6 14.63 -3.10 -0.53
C GLU A 6 14.21 -3.47 -1.96
N CYS A 7 13.89 -2.47 -2.78
CA CYS A 7 13.56 -2.66 -4.18
C CYS A 7 14.78 -2.34 -5.04
N LYS A 8 15.35 -3.36 -5.68
CA LYS A 8 16.56 -3.25 -6.52
C LYS A 8 16.23 -3.46 -8.00
N THR A 9 17.04 -2.89 -8.89
CA THR A 9 17.03 -3.26 -10.31
C THR A 9 17.53 -4.70 -10.49
N GLU A 10 17.38 -5.24 -11.70
CA GLU A 10 17.96 -6.53 -12.08
C GLU A 10 19.48 -6.56 -11.83
N ALA A 11 20.20 -5.47 -12.13
CA ALA A 11 21.63 -5.31 -11.84
C ALA A 11 21.97 -5.02 -10.36
N GLY A 12 21.00 -5.05 -9.45
CA GLY A 12 21.21 -4.90 -8.01
C GLY A 12 21.28 -3.47 -7.46
N MET A 13 21.06 -2.44 -8.30
CA MET A 13 21.04 -1.05 -7.86
C MET A 13 19.79 -0.77 -7.01
N LEU A 14 19.96 -0.18 -5.82
CA LEU A 14 18.84 0.21 -4.95
C LEU A 14 18.05 1.36 -5.58
N ILE A 15 16.76 1.12 -5.84
CA ILE A 15 15.83 2.12 -6.37
C ILE A 15 15.10 2.84 -5.22
N LYS A 16 14.61 2.07 -4.25
CA LYS A 16 13.85 2.57 -3.11
C LYS A 16 13.77 1.53 -1.98
N THR A 17 13.47 2.00 -0.79
CA THR A 17 13.18 1.17 0.39
C THR A 17 11.76 1.47 0.86
N LEU A 18 10.99 0.41 1.11
CA LEU A 18 9.69 0.47 1.76
C LEU A 18 9.85 0.14 3.24
N TYR A 19 9.36 1.00 4.13
CA TYR A 19 9.32 0.77 5.56
C TYR A 19 7.88 0.56 6.02
N PHE A 20 7.63 -0.55 6.70
CA PHE A 20 6.32 -0.92 7.22
C PHE A 20 6.24 -0.54 8.68
N LYS A 21 5.40 0.44 8.99
CA LYS A 21 5.29 1.07 10.31
C LYS A 21 3.87 0.93 10.84
N ASP A 22 3.75 1.14 12.14
CA ASP A 22 2.48 1.25 12.85
C ASP A 22 1.57 0.03 12.61
N ILE A 23 1.95 -1.12 13.16
CA ILE A 23 1.18 -2.35 13.03
C ILE A 23 -0.14 -2.19 13.79
N GLN A 24 -1.26 -2.31 13.10
CA GLN A 24 -2.60 -2.17 13.66
C GLN A 24 -3.46 -3.39 13.32
N ASP A 25 -4.43 -3.69 14.18
CA ASP A 25 -5.55 -4.58 13.88
C ASP A 25 -6.71 -3.76 13.32
N PHE A 26 -7.10 -4.02 12.07
CA PHE A 26 -8.23 -3.35 11.44
C PHE A 26 -9.57 -4.05 11.69
N GLY A 27 -9.59 -5.04 12.59
CA GLY A 27 -10.75 -5.83 12.97
C GLY A 27 -10.69 -7.26 12.43
N GLY A 28 -11.35 -8.18 13.14
CA GLY A 28 -11.42 -9.60 12.74
C GLY A 28 -10.07 -10.32 12.74
N GLY A 29 -9.07 -9.81 13.47
CA GLY A 29 -7.71 -10.34 13.48
C GLY A 29 -6.88 -9.95 12.25
N PHE A 30 -7.34 -8.97 11.45
CA PHE A 30 -6.61 -8.48 10.29
C PHE A 30 -5.52 -7.48 10.70
N VAL A 31 -4.38 -8.03 11.11
CA VAL A 31 -3.21 -7.27 11.58
C VAL A 31 -2.25 -6.95 10.43
N ARG A 32 -2.03 -5.66 10.17
CA ARG A 32 -1.19 -5.14 9.07
C ARG A 32 -0.53 -3.79 9.42
N PRO A 33 0.54 -3.39 8.71
CA PRO A 33 1.08 -2.03 8.80
C PRO A 33 0.04 -1.00 8.33
N ALA A 34 -0.22 0.01 9.16
CA ALA A 34 -1.08 1.15 8.81
C ALA A 34 -0.33 2.24 8.06
N VAL A 35 1.02 2.25 8.12
CA VAL A 35 1.84 3.24 7.44
C VAL A 35 2.91 2.55 6.60
N ILE A 36 2.99 2.92 5.33
CA ILE A 36 4.09 2.54 4.43
C ILE A 36 4.83 3.81 4.02
N GLU A 37 6.10 3.87 4.36
CA GLU A 37 6.98 4.95 3.97
C GLU A 37 7.91 4.47 2.86
N THR A 38 7.97 5.22 1.76
CA THR A 38 8.89 4.96 0.65
C THR A 38 9.96 6.03 0.63
N ASP A 39 11.21 5.59 0.67
CA ASP A 39 12.40 6.42 0.53
C ASP A 39 13.18 6.00 -0.73
N SER A 40 13.71 6.95 -1.50
CA SER A 40 14.48 6.66 -2.71
C SER A 40 15.81 7.42 -2.70
N PRO A 41 16.96 6.73 -2.86
CA PRO A 41 18.25 7.40 -3.00
C PRO A 41 18.36 8.21 -4.31
N LEU A 42 17.49 7.95 -5.29
CA LEU A 42 17.52 8.59 -6.61
C LEU A 42 16.87 9.99 -6.61
N TYR A 43 15.91 10.23 -5.70
CA TYR A 43 15.14 11.48 -5.65
C TYR A 43 15.26 12.12 -4.26
N LYS A 44 16.36 12.84 -4.04
CA LYS A 44 16.63 13.50 -2.75
C LYS A 44 15.55 14.52 -2.40
N GLY A 45 15.10 14.49 -1.15
CA GLY A 45 14.09 15.42 -0.62
C GLY A 45 12.65 15.03 -0.91
N TYR A 46 12.41 13.96 -1.68
CA TYR A 46 11.07 13.44 -1.93
C TYR A 46 10.76 12.30 -0.98
N LYS A 47 9.52 12.30 -0.47
CA LYS A 47 9.01 11.27 0.42
C LYS A 47 7.60 10.89 -0.02
N SER A 48 7.32 9.59 -0.08
CA SER A 48 5.97 9.08 -0.27
C SER A 48 5.55 8.32 0.98
N ILE A 49 4.40 8.69 1.53
CA ILE A 49 3.81 8.06 2.72
C ILE A 49 2.40 7.63 2.36
N MET A 50 2.12 6.34 2.49
CA MET A 50 0.78 5.77 2.38
C MET A 50 0.26 5.48 3.78
N ILE A 51 -0.92 6.01 4.11
CA ILE A 51 -1.56 5.84 5.40
C ILE A 51 -2.89 5.13 5.18
N PHE A 52 -3.08 4.00 5.84
CA PHE A 52 -4.30 3.20 5.82
C PHE A 52 -5.07 3.45 7.11
N ALA A 53 -6.35 3.83 6.97
CA ALA A 53 -7.23 4.08 8.10
C ALA A 53 -8.65 3.62 7.75
N LYS A 54 -9.43 3.28 8.78
CA LYS A 54 -10.85 2.88 8.66
C LYS A 54 -11.09 1.75 7.65
N LEU A 55 -10.14 0.83 7.49
CA LEU A 55 -10.34 -0.39 6.69
C LEU A 55 -11.49 -1.21 7.25
N LYS A 56 -12.35 -1.71 6.36
CA LYS A 56 -13.51 -2.55 6.70
C LYS A 56 -13.58 -3.69 5.69
N ALA A 57 -13.87 -4.89 6.17
CA ALA A 57 -14.18 -6.01 5.30
C ALA A 57 -15.50 -5.74 4.56
N ARG A 58 -15.52 -6.00 3.25
CA ARG A 58 -16.69 -5.85 2.40
C ARG A 58 -16.58 -6.83 1.24
N GLU A 59 -17.69 -7.50 0.90
CA GLU A 59 -17.80 -8.27 -0.34
C GLU A 59 -18.14 -7.33 -1.50
N LEU A 60 -17.44 -7.50 -2.62
CA LEU A 60 -17.64 -6.76 -3.86
C LEU A 60 -17.87 -7.76 -5.00
N ALA A 61 -18.82 -7.47 -5.88
CA ALA A 61 -19.08 -8.31 -7.04
C ALA A 61 -17.92 -8.24 -8.05
N ASP A 62 -17.67 -9.34 -8.77
CA ASP A 62 -16.52 -9.46 -9.70
C ASP A 62 -16.51 -8.38 -10.80
N GLU A 63 -17.68 -7.92 -11.22
CA GLU A 63 -17.84 -6.86 -12.22
C GLU A 63 -17.18 -5.53 -11.83
N VAL A 64 -17.00 -5.28 -10.53
CA VAL A 64 -16.29 -4.11 -10.00
C VAL A 64 -14.83 -4.08 -10.46
N PHE A 65 -14.22 -5.24 -10.71
CA PHE A 65 -12.82 -5.39 -11.10
C PHE A 65 -12.62 -5.35 -12.63
N THR A 66 -13.47 -4.59 -13.34
CA THR A 66 -13.39 -4.43 -14.79
C THR A 66 -13.04 -2.99 -15.19
N LEU A 67 -12.39 -2.83 -16.34
CA LEU A 67 -12.13 -1.50 -16.92
C LEU A 67 -13.44 -0.73 -17.19
N THR A 68 -14.48 -1.46 -17.60
CA THR A 68 -15.82 -0.90 -17.83
C THR A 68 -16.44 -0.31 -16.58
N TYR A 69 -16.19 -0.92 -15.41
CA TYR A 69 -16.71 -0.43 -14.13
C TYR A 69 -15.86 0.69 -13.51
N MET A 70 -14.58 0.82 -13.88
CA MET A 70 -13.65 1.81 -13.28
C MET A 70 -14.19 3.26 -13.19
N PRO A 71 -14.94 3.81 -14.17
CA PRO A 71 -15.56 5.13 -14.05
C PRO A 71 -16.58 5.25 -12.91
N ASN A 72 -17.17 4.14 -12.45
CA ASN A 72 -18.19 4.09 -11.42
C ASN A 72 -17.62 3.81 -10.01
N ILE A 73 -16.30 3.78 -9.83
CA ILE A 73 -15.66 3.38 -8.56
C ILE A 73 -16.07 4.26 -7.37
N GLU A 74 -16.42 5.53 -7.61
CA GLU A 74 -16.88 6.45 -6.56
C GLU A 74 -18.22 6.01 -5.95
N SER A 75 -19.05 5.28 -6.69
CA SER A 75 -20.32 4.73 -6.18
C SER A 75 -20.14 3.68 -5.08
N LEU A 76 -18.91 3.19 -4.86
CA LEU A 76 -18.58 2.23 -3.82
C LEU A 76 -18.24 2.87 -2.48
N ARG A 77 -18.10 4.20 -2.39
CA ARG A 77 -17.69 4.91 -1.16
C ARG A 77 -18.75 4.92 -0.08
#